data_AF-A0A450W682-F1
#
_entry.id   AF-A0A450W682-F1
#
_cell.length_a   1.000
_cell.length_b   1.000
_cell.length_c   1.000
_cell.angle_alpha   90.00
_cell.angle_beta   90.00
_cell.angle_gamma   90.00
#
_symmetry.space_group_name_H-M   'P 1'
#
loop_
_entity.id
_entity.type
_entity.pdbx_description
1 polymer ?
#
loop_
_entity_poly.entity_id
_entity_poly.type
_entity_poly.pdbx_seq_one_letter_code
_entity_poly.pdbx_strand_id
1 'polypeptide(L)'
;MMKIQRYANRIYVSAILALSLLFGSAMTLAGEGEARITSHEKNQKVTTPEYLEGECNIPEGIYLWVVVRPKFMQHYHPQSNRRDHGPISNGCDGDWEGIAYIGAGPETDINGRFEILLVGVDIKGSTIMQSYLNKAHQTHDWHGISQLPEGAKIYQKMTAIRR
;
A
#
# COMPACT_ATOMS: atom_id res chain seq x y z
N MET A 1 0.49 21.92 92.71
CA MET A 1 1.41 21.44 91.66
C MET A 1 0.84 20.13 91.14
N MET A 2 0.04 20.18 90.07
CA MET A 2 -0.80 19.05 89.62
C MET A 2 -0.92 19.04 88.09
N LYS A 3 -0.90 17.84 87.52
CA LYS A 3 -0.56 17.47 86.13
C LYS A 3 -1.55 17.98 85.07
N ILE A 4 -1.01 18.42 83.93
CA ILE A 4 -1.74 18.78 82.71
C ILE A 4 -2.26 17.51 82.01
N GLN A 5 -3.57 17.46 81.75
CA GLN A 5 -4.23 16.44 80.95
C GLN A 5 -3.96 16.64 79.45
N ARG A 6 -3.56 15.55 78.78
CA ARG A 6 -3.70 15.38 77.34
C ARG A 6 -5.16 15.03 77.03
N TYR A 7 -5.72 15.53 75.93
CA TYR A 7 -6.35 14.71 74.89
C TYR A 7 -6.54 15.55 73.62
N ALA A 8 -5.95 15.05 72.54
CA ALA A 8 -6.10 15.53 71.19
C ALA A 8 -7.35 14.91 70.56
N ASN A 9 -8.10 15.69 69.79
CA ASN A 9 -8.89 15.17 68.68
C ASN A 9 -9.00 16.29 67.64
N ARG A 10 -8.18 16.21 66.59
CA ARG A 10 -8.38 16.95 65.35
C ARG A 10 -8.43 15.96 64.20
N ILE A 11 -9.62 15.90 63.63
CA ILE A 11 -9.99 15.24 62.38
C ILE A 11 -9.30 16.00 61.24
N TYR A 12 -8.58 15.29 60.38
CA TYR A 12 -8.34 15.74 59.00
C TYR A 12 -8.49 14.54 58.06
N VAL A 13 -9.59 14.60 57.31
CA VAL A 13 -9.94 13.74 56.18
C VAL A 13 -8.85 13.91 55.13
N SER A 14 -8.08 12.85 54.86
CA SER A 14 -7.09 12.87 53.78
C SER A 14 -7.80 12.59 52.46
N ALA A 15 -7.79 13.59 51.58
CA ALA A 15 -8.35 13.55 50.25
C ALA A 15 -7.50 12.67 49.30
N ILE A 16 -8.21 12.05 48.38
CA ILE A 16 -7.77 11.12 47.34
C ILE A 16 -6.88 11.85 46.32
N LEU A 17 -5.74 11.26 45.95
CA LEU A 17 -5.02 11.61 44.72
C LEU A 17 -4.84 10.32 43.89
N ALA A 18 -5.77 10.11 42.95
CA ALA A 18 -5.63 9.13 41.90
C ALA A 18 -4.66 9.69 40.85
N LEU A 19 -3.48 9.10 40.75
CA LEU A 19 -2.49 9.42 39.74
C LEU A 19 -2.83 8.63 38.46
N SER A 20 -3.67 9.19 37.60
CA SER A 20 -3.94 8.65 36.27
C SER A 20 -2.74 8.90 35.36
N LEU A 21 -1.90 7.87 35.20
CA LEU A 21 -0.90 7.79 34.14
C LEU A 21 -1.63 7.62 32.80
N LEU A 22 -1.96 8.74 32.16
CA LEU A 22 -2.26 8.78 30.74
C LEU A 22 -0.95 8.53 29.99
N PHE A 23 -0.67 7.27 29.66
CA PHE A 23 0.20 6.94 28.54
C PHE A 23 -0.51 7.42 27.27
N GLY A 24 -0.34 8.71 26.96
CA GLY A 24 -0.53 9.22 25.61
C GLY A 24 0.49 8.52 24.73
N SER A 25 0.11 7.38 24.16
CA SER A 25 0.79 6.88 22.98
C SER A 25 0.50 7.92 21.91
N ALA A 26 1.45 8.85 21.72
CA ALA A 26 1.56 9.57 20.49
C ALA A 26 1.80 8.51 19.43
N MET A 27 0.70 8.02 18.84
CA MET A 27 0.72 7.24 17.63
C MET A 27 1.24 8.22 16.59
N THR A 28 2.56 8.22 16.40
CA THR A 28 3.22 8.95 15.32
C THR A 28 2.47 8.55 14.07
N LEU A 29 1.70 9.47 13.48
CA LEU A 29 1.21 9.31 12.13
C LEU A 29 2.45 9.18 11.26
N ALA A 30 2.87 7.94 11.01
CA ALA A 30 3.78 7.64 9.93
C ALA A 30 3.18 8.32 8.70
N GLY A 31 3.94 9.23 8.10
CA GLY A 31 3.50 9.97 6.93
C GLY A 31 2.91 9.00 5.90
N GLU A 32 1.89 9.44 5.18
CA GLU A 32 1.04 8.62 4.32
C GLU A 32 1.77 7.91 3.14
N GLY A 33 3.09 8.05 3.08
CA GLY A 33 3.99 7.55 2.06
C GLY A 33 3.79 8.25 0.72
N GLU A 34 4.82 8.24 -0.11
CA GLU A 34 4.77 8.69 -1.49
C GLU A 34 5.41 7.64 -2.40
N ALA A 35 4.86 7.45 -3.59
CA ALA A 35 5.47 6.61 -4.61
C ALA A 35 5.10 7.09 -6.01
N ARG A 36 6.05 7.00 -6.94
CA ARG A 36 5.88 7.44 -8.32
C ARG A 36 6.71 6.60 -9.29
N ILE A 37 6.19 6.45 -10.49
CA ILE A 37 6.84 5.98 -11.71
C ILE A 37 7.54 7.18 -12.34
N THR A 38 8.83 7.05 -12.62
CA THR A 38 9.68 8.12 -13.19
C THR A 38 10.14 7.79 -14.62
N SER A 39 10.20 6.50 -14.96
CA SER A 39 10.57 5.99 -16.30
C SER A 39 9.63 6.38 -17.45
N HIS A 40 8.41 6.87 -17.14
CA HIS A 40 7.35 7.02 -18.14
C HIS A 40 6.59 8.33 -18.02
N GLU A 41 6.21 8.87 -19.18
CA GLU A 41 5.32 10.03 -19.28
C GLU A 41 3.86 9.64 -19.50
N LYS A 42 2.96 10.56 -19.16
CA LYS A 42 1.52 10.37 -19.38
C LYS A 42 1.21 10.30 -20.88
N ASN A 43 0.44 9.29 -21.26
CA ASN A 43 0.04 8.96 -22.64
C ASN A 43 1.20 8.51 -23.55
N GLN A 44 2.35 8.13 -22.99
CA GLN A 44 3.45 7.56 -23.76
C GLN A 44 3.00 6.30 -24.53
N LYS A 45 3.52 6.16 -25.76
CA LYS A 45 3.33 4.94 -26.57
C LYS A 45 4.35 3.89 -26.15
N VAL A 46 3.89 2.74 -25.67
CA VAL A 46 4.71 1.68 -25.05
C VAL A 46 4.55 0.33 -25.75
N THR A 47 5.55 -0.53 -25.60
CA THR A 47 5.51 -1.94 -26.03
C THR A 47 4.97 -2.82 -24.89
N THR A 48 5.00 -4.15 -25.06
CA THR A 48 4.67 -5.10 -23.99
C THR A 48 5.67 -6.27 -24.01
N PRO A 49 6.25 -6.66 -22.86
CA PRO A 49 6.16 -5.98 -21.57
C PRO A 49 6.84 -4.60 -21.58
N GLU A 50 6.49 -3.77 -20.59
CA GLU A 50 7.16 -2.50 -20.29
C GLU A 50 7.87 -2.61 -18.93
N TYR A 51 9.14 -2.21 -18.88
CA TYR A 51 9.91 -2.17 -17.64
C TYR A 51 9.77 -0.80 -17.00
N LEU A 52 9.43 -0.78 -15.72
CA LEU A 52 9.12 0.44 -15.00
C LEU A 52 10.17 0.68 -13.93
N GLU A 53 10.63 1.92 -13.86
CA GLU A 53 11.43 2.45 -12.76
C GLU A 53 10.68 3.60 -12.09
N GLY A 54 10.94 3.79 -10.81
CA GLY A 54 10.34 4.83 -10.00
C GLY A 54 11.03 5.02 -8.66
N GLU A 55 10.46 5.91 -7.86
CA GLU A 55 10.93 6.26 -6.53
C GLU A 55 9.79 6.12 -5.53
N CYS A 56 10.12 5.80 -4.28
CA CYS A 56 9.16 5.79 -3.20
C CYS A 56 9.77 6.08 -1.82
N ASN A 57 8.91 6.55 -0.92
CA ASN A 57 9.15 6.62 0.51
C ASN A 57 7.86 6.14 1.18
N ILE A 58 7.77 4.84 1.42
CA ILE A 58 6.61 4.13 1.95
C ILE A 58 7.05 3.36 3.19
N PRO A 59 6.32 3.48 4.33
CA PRO A 59 6.66 2.71 5.53
C PRO A 59 6.47 1.20 5.33
N GLU A 60 7.22 0.41 6.10
CA GLU A 60 7.01 -1.04 6.18
C GLU A 60 5.55 -1.37 6.56
N GLY A 61 5.05 -2.50 6.06
CA GLY A 61 3.67 -2.94 6.23
C GLY A 61 2.76 -2.52 5.07
N ILE A 62 3.20 -1.60 4.21
CA ILE A 62 2.56 -1.29 2.94
C ILE A 62 3.33 -1.97 1.80
N TYR A 63 2.63 -2.83 1.07
CA TYR A 63 3.17 -3.60 -0.04
C TYR A 63 2.86 -2.87 -1.35
N LEU A 64 3.90 -2.54 -2.11
CA LEU A 64 3.80 -1.78 -3.34
C LEU A 64 3.62 -2.71 -4.55
N TRP A 65 2.62 -2.42 -5.38
CA TRP A 65 2.27 -3.21 -6.57
C TRP A 65 2.11 -2.32 -7.80
N VAL A 66 2.55 -2.83 -8.95
CA VAL A 66 2.08 -2.34 -10.24
C VAL A 66 0.81 -3.09 -10.60
N VAL A 67 -0.21 -2.35 -11.03
CA VAL A 67 -1.50 -2.89 -11.46
C VAL A 67 -1.87 -2.29 -12.80
N VAL A 68 -2.24 -3.13 -13.77
CA VAL A 68 -2.63 -2.70 -15.12
C VAL A 68 -4.11 -2.97 -15.36
N ARG A 69 -4.77 -2.07 -16.09
CA ARG A 69 -6.12 -2.31 -16.62
C ARG A 69 -6.35 -1.61 -17.96
N PRO A 70 -7.16 -2.16 -18.87
CA PRO A 70 -7.71 -1.37 -19.96
C PRO A 70 -8.50 -0.18 -19.40
N LYS A 71 -8.31 1.02 -19.94
CA LYS A 71 -8.81 2.28 -19.36
C LYS A 71 -10.32 2.31 -19.13
N PHE A 72 -11.08 1.54 -19.91
CA PHE A 72 -12.55 1.53 -19.88
C PHE A 72 -13.15 0.23 -19.30
N MET A 73 -12.31 -0.69 -18.79
CA MET A 73 -12.75 -1.93 -18.16
C MET A 73 -12.40 -1.93 -16.68
N GLN A 74 -13.21 -2.54 -15.82
CA GLN A 74 -13.04 -2.48 -14.36
C GLN A 74 -12.11 -3.56 -13.77
N HIS A 75 -11.59 -4.47 -14.59
CA HIS A 75 -10.72 -5.54 -14.11
C HIS A 75 -9.29 -5.05 -13.93
N TYR A 76 -8.75 -5.26 -12.73
CA TYR A 76 -7.40 -4.90 -12.33
C TYR A 76 -6.49 -6.13 -12.43
N HIS A 77 -5.31 -5.95 -13.00
CA HIS A 77 -4.35 -7.03 -13.19
C HIS A 77 -3.09 -6.66 -12.40
N PRO A 78 -2.92 -7.12 -11.16
CA PRO A 78 -1.63 -7.06 -10.48
C PRO A 78 -0.52 -7.62 -11.37
N GLN A 79 0.67 -7.01 -11.29
CA GLN A 79 1.82 -7.35 -12.11
C GLN A 79 3.00 -7.73 -11.22
N SER A 80 3.81 -8.69 -11.66
CA SER A 80 5.06 -9.06 -11.01
C SER A 80 6.01 -9.70 -12.04
N ASN A 81 7.29 -9.38 -11.95
CA ASN A 81 8.39 -10.09 -12.61
C ASN A 81 9.19 -10.97 -11.63
N ARG A 82 8.70 -11.11 -10.39
CA ARG A 82 9.38 -11.88 -9.33
C ARG A 82 9.01 -13.35 -9.39
N ARG A 83 9.93 -14.22 -8.94
CA ARG A 83 9.72 -15.68 -8.92
C ARG A 83 8.59 -16.13 -8.00
N ASP A 84 8.33 -15.37 -6.95
CA ASP A 84 7.26 -15.60 -5.98
C ASP A 84 5.95 -14.92 -6.36
N HIS A 85 5.89 -14.26 -7.53
CA HIS A 85 4.75 -13.44 -7.96
C HIS A 85 4.35 -12.38 -6.92
N GLY A 86 5.32 -11.92 -6.11
CA GLY A 86 5.10 -10.99 -5.02
C GLY A 86 5.08 -9.51 -5.45
N PRO A 87 4.87 -8.62 -4.48
CA PRO A 87 4.91 -7.17 -4.68
C PRO A 87 6.30 -6.69 -5.10
N ILE A 88 6.37 -5.45 -5.58
CA ILE A 88 7.65 -4.75 -5.80
C ILE A 88 8.45 -4.74 -4.49
N SER A 89 7.80 -4.35 -3.39
CA SER A 89 8.44 -4.19 -2.09
C SER A 89 7.45 -4.26 -0.91
N ASN A 90 7.97 -4.41 0.31
CA ASN A 90 7.26 -4.21 1.58
C ASN A 90 7.89 -2.98 2.27
N GLY A 91 7.24 -1.82 2.15
CA GLY A 91 7.90 -0.53 2.30
C GLY A 91 8.91 -0.27 1.18
N CYS A 92 9.31 0.97 0.96
CA CYS A 92 10.52 1.29 0.20
C CYS A 92 10.99 2.72 0.53
N ASP A 93 12.29 2.93 0.46
CA ASP A 93 12.94 4.22 0.69
C ASP A 93 14.02 4.38 -0.39
N GLY A 94 13.67 5.08 -1.47
CA GLY A 94 14.49 5.23 -2.67
C GLY A 94 13.86 4.59 -3.90
N ASP A 95 14.70 3.99 -4.74
CA ASP A 95 14.30 3.53 -6.07
C ASP A 95 13.60 2.17 -6.05
N TRP A 96 12.75 1.93 -7.04
CA TRP A 96 12.12 0.64 -7.28
C TRP A 96 12.04 0.31 -8.76
N GLU A 97 12.01 -0.99 -9.06
CA GLU A 97 11.85 -1.54 -10.41
C GLU A 97 10.63 -2.46 -10.47
N GLY A 98 9.96 -2.49 -11.62
CA GLY A 98 8.76 -3.30 -11.85
C GLY A 98 8.51 -3.59 -13.32
N ILE A 99 7.38 -4.24 -13.59
CA ILE A 99 6.96 -4.61 -14.95
C ILE A 99 5.48 -4.33 -15.14
N ALA A 100 5.08 -4.00 -16.36
CA ALA A 100 3.69 -3.92 -16.79
C ALA A 100 3.50 -4.63 -18.13
N TYR A 101 2.60 -5.62 -18.16
CA TYR A 101 2.14 -6.24 -19.40
C TYR A 101 0.95 -5.44 -19.95
N ILE A 102 1.12 -4.80 -21.10
CA ILE A 102 0.14 -3.90 -21.72
C ILE A 102 -0.54 -4.61 -22.91
N GLY A 103 -1.84 -4.86 -22.79
CA GLY A 103 -2.62 -5.62 -23.78
C GLY A 103 -2.49 -7.14 -23.59
N ALA A 104 -3.23 -7.90 -24.38
CA ALA A 104 -3.25 -9.37 -24.33
C ALA A 104 -2.01 -10.03 -24.96
N GLY A 105 -1.20 -9.29 -25.72
CA GLY A 105 0.02 -9.80 -26.32
C GLY A 105 0.82 -8.78 -27.16
N PRO A 106 1.95 -9.22 -27.74
CA PRO A 106 2.88 -8.35 -28.48
C PRO A 106 2.32 -7.70 -29.75
N GLU A 107 1.22 -8.22 -30.29
CA GLU A 107 0.59 -7.69 -31.52
C GLU A 107 -0.90 -7.38 -31.33
N THR A 108 -1.42 -7.43 -30.10
CA THR A 108 -2.83 -7.16 -29.80
C THR A 108 -3.03 -5.77 -29.20
N ASP A 109 -4.29 -5.30 -29.27
CA ASP A 109 -4.74 -4.07 -28.60
C ASP A 109 -3.95 -2.81 -28.99
N ILE A 110 -3.41 -2.78 -30.21
CA ILE A 110 -2.67 -1.64 -30.77
C ILE A 110 -3.55 -0.37 -30.73
N ASN A 111 -2.97 0.74 -30.31
CA ASN A 111 -3.63 2.01 -29.97
C ASN A 111 -4.64 1.94 -28.80
N GLY A 112 -4.77 0.78 -28.14
CA GLY A 112 -5.51 0.62 -26.90
C GLY A 112 -4.93 1.49 -25.79
N ARG A 113 -5.81 1.99 -24.92
CA ARG A 113 -5.44 2.82 -23.78
C ARG A 113 -5.50 2.00 -22.51
N PHE A 114 -4.42 2.01 -21.75
CA PHE A 114 -4.28 1.25 -20.52
C PHE A 114 -3.94 2.20 -19.38
N GLU A 115 -4.44 1.91 -18.19
CA GLU A 115 -4.01 2.56 -16.97
C GLU A 115 -2.98 1.68 -16.28
N ILE A 116 -1.84 2.27 -15.95
CA ILE A 116 -0.82 1.69 -15.07
C ILE A 116 -0.98 2.42 -13.72
N LEU A 117 -1.22 1.63 -12.68
CA LEU A 117 -1.47 2.09 -11.33
C LEU A 117 -0.33 1.62 -10.44
N LEU A 118 0.16 2.52 -9.59
CA LEU A 118 1.06 2.18 -8.50
C LEU A 118 0.22 2.14 -7.21
N VAL A 119 0.08 0.96 -6.62
CA VAL A 119 -0.88 0.67 -5.56
C VAL A 119 -0.17 0.16 -4.31
N GLY A 120 -0.44 0.78 -3.16
CA GLY A 120 -0.09 0.26 -1.84
C GLY A 120 -1.24 -0.52 -1.23
N VAL A 121 -0.96 -1.66 -0.62
CA VAL A 121 -1.93 -2.47 0.14
C VAL A 121 -1.31 -2.98 1.43
N ASP A 122 -2.14 -3.39 2.38
CA ASP A 122 -1.67 -4.13 3.56
C ASP A 122 -1.29 -5.58 3.19
N ILE A 123 -0.84 -6.37 4.17
CA ILE A 123 -0.48 -7.77 3.95
C ILE A 123 -1.65 -8.62 3.43
N LYS A 124 -2.89 -8.33 3.85
CA LYS A 124 -4.08 -9.08 3.40
C LYS A 124 -4.34 -8.80 1.92
N GLY A 125 -4.30 -7.53 1.52
CA GLY A 125 -4.43 -7.12 0.13
C GLY A 125 -3.30 -7.66 -0.75
N SER A 126 -2.07 -7.65 -0.24
CA SER A 126 -0.91 -8.23 -0.93
C SER A 126 -1.09 -9.74 -1.16
N THR A 127 -1.59 -10.45 -0.15
CA THR A 127 -1.90 -11.89 -0.25
C THR A 127 -2.97 -12.16 -1.31
N ILE A 128 -4.01 -11.33 -1.41
CA ILE A 128 -5.05 -11.44 -2.45
C ILE A 128 -4.45 -11.26 -3.85
N MET A 129 -3.62 -10.23 -4.05
CA MET A 129 -2.98 -9.96 -5.35
C MET A 129 -2.02 -11.08 -5.77
N GLN A 130 -1.19 -11.56 -4.84
CA GLN A 130 -0.28 -12.69 -5.07
C GLN A 130 -1.05 -13.98 -5.37
N SER A 131 -2.14 -14.25 -4.65
CA SER A 131 -2.99 -15.42 -4.89
C SER A 131 -3.64 -15.39 -6.27
N TYR A 132 -4.07 -14.20 -6.72
CA TYR A 132 -4.53 -14.01 -8.09
C TYR A 132 -3.45 -14.38 -9.11
N LEU A 133 -2.23 -13.85 -8.96
CA LEU A 133 -1.14 -14.14 -9.89
C LEU A 133 -0.78 -15.63 -9.90
N ASN A 134 -0.66 -16.26 -8.73
CA ASN A 134 -0.40 -17.69 -8.62
C ASN A 134 -1.45 -18.52 -9.37
N LYS A 135 -2.73 -18.19 -9.18
CA LYS A 135 -3.82 -18.86 -9.89
C LYS A 135 -3.74 -18.62 -11.39
N ALA A 136 -3.58 -17.37 -11.81
CA ALA A 136 -3.52 -17.00 -13.23
C ALA A 136 -2.38 -17.70 -13.97
N HIS A 137 -1.20 -17.83 -13.35
CA HIS A 137 -0.08 -18.60 -13.88
C HIS A 137 -0.37 -20.10 -13.96
N GLN A 138 -1.08 -20.67 -12.97
CA GLN A 138 -1.44 -22.09 -12.98
C GLN A 138 -2.50 -22.41 -14.04
N THR A 139 -3.50 -21.54 -14.19
CA THR A 139 -4.67 -21.79 -15.06
C THR A 139 -4.56 -21.16 -16.44
N HIS A 140 -3.54 -20.32 -16.68
CA HIS A 140 -3.41 -19.48 -17.88
C HIS A 140 -4.63 -18.56 -18.10
N ASP A 141 -5.25 -18.12 -17.01
CA ASP A 141 -6.46 -17.31 -17.02
C ASP A 141 -6.23 -15.96 -16.34
N TRP A 142 -6.42 -14.88 -17.11
CA TRP A 142 -6.04 -13.52 -16.75
C TRP A 142 -7.23 -12.57 -16.69
N HIS A 143 -8.39 -13.00 -16.20
CA HIS A 143 -9.59 -12.15 -16.10
C HIS A 143 -9.49 -10.91 -15.17
N GLY A 144 -8.42 -10.81 -14.38
CA GLY A 144 -8.21 -9.73 -13.41
C GLY A 144 -9.12 -9.82 -12.18
N ILE A 145 -8.81 -9.03 -11.16
CA ILE A 145 -9.67 -8.83 -9.98
C ILE A 145 -10.68 -7.72 -10.26
N SER A 146 -11.93 -7.88 -9.83
CA SER A 146 -13.01 -6.91 -10.11
C SER A 146 -12.86 -5.60 -9.34
N GLN A 147 -12.16 -5.63 -8.21
CA GLN A 147 -11.88 -4.48 -7.37
C GLN A 147 -10.50 -4.62 -6.74
N LEU A 148 -9.85 -3.49 -6.46
CA LEU A 148 -8.66 -3.49 -5.62
C LEU A 148 -9.03 -3.98 -4.21
N PRO A 149 -8.08 -4.58 -3.48
CA PRO A 149 -8.30 -4.97 -2.08
C PRO A 149 -8.78 -3.79 -1.22
N GLU A 150 -9.56 -4.10 -0.19
CA GLU A 150 -10.01 -3.10 0.78
C GLU A 150 -8.81 -2.36 1.39
N GLY A 151 -8.94 -1.04 1.54
CA GLY A 151 -7.86 -0.19 2.05
C GLY A 151 -6.72 0.07 1.06
N ALA A 152 -6.80 -0.38 -0.19
CA ALA A 152 -5.80 -0.07 -1.21
C ALA A 152 -5.68 1.44 -1.46
N LYS A 153 -4.45 1.94 -1.49
CA LYS A 153 -4.11 3.32 -1.84
C LYS A 153 -3.47 3.37 -3.21
N ILE A 154 -4.02 4.17 -4.12
CA ILE A 154 -3.39 4.45 -5.42
C ILE A 154 -2.46 5.65 -5.24
N TYR A 155 -1.15 5.43 -5.30
CA TYR A 155 -0.14 6.49 -5.23
C TYR A 155 -0.03 7.26 -6.54
N GLN A 156 -0.08 6.54 -7.65
CA GLN A 156 -0.05 7.15 -8.98
C GLN A 156 -0.91 6.37 -9.96
N LYS A 157 -1.51 7.12 -10.89
CA LYS A 157 -2.18 6.58 -12.06
C LYS A 157 -1.66 7.29 -13.30
N MET A 158 -1.17 6.51 -14.26
CA MET A 158 -0.82 7.00 -15.60
C MET A 158 -1.59 6.25 -16.67
N THR A 159 -1.80 6.91 -17.81
CA THR A 159 -2.33 6.25 -19.01
C THR A 159 -1.18 5.98 -19.96
N ALA A 160 -1.08 4.76 -20.47
CA ALA A 160 -0.20 4.38 -21.57
C ALA A 160 -1.02 4.05 -22.82
N ILE A 161 -0.43 4.22 -23.99
CA ILE A 161 -1.04 3.85 -25.27
C ILE A 161 -0.23 2.70 -25.85
N ARG A 162 -0.88 1.60 -26.24
CA ARG A 162 -0.20 0.48 -26.85
C ARG A 162 0.33 0.86 -28.24
N ARG A 163 1.64 0.69 -28.46
CA ARG A 163 2.30 0.92 -29.76
C ARG A 163 2.02 -0.19 -30.75
#